data_AF-A0AAU0W7I7-F1
#
_entry.id   AF-A0AAU0W7I7-F1
#
_cell.length_a   1.000
_cell.length_b   1.000
_cell.length_c   1.000
_cell.angle_alpha   90.00
_cell.angle_beta   90.00
_cell.angle_gamma   90.00
#
_symmetry.space_group_name_H-M   'P 1'
#
loop_
_entity.id
_entity.type
_entity.pdbx_description
1 polymer ?
#
loop_
_entity_poly.entity_id
_entity_poly.type
_entity_poly.pdbx_seq_one_letter_code
_entity_poly.pdbx_strand_id
1 'polypeptide(L)'
;MTTPTRPDDAHPYLRAASAGVRHHTRALAPSDANPPRPADRVHLDVLHAHLTALHQLLDRLAENTRPAHPAAGRRLATAHTRLWQATSEVHSAFHLLPTHTDAEAESSACHPERLPEGPPVLTICQRHLAAGHVIRRKTTPTDLRPHTTACVR
;
A
#
# COMPACT_ATOMS: atom_id res chain seq x y z
N MET A 1 -25.00 30.87 -6.97
CA MET A 1 -24.89 30.47 -5.55
C MET A 1 -24.27 29.08 -5.51
N THR A 2 -22.99 29.00 -5.17
CA THR A 2 -22.29 27.73 -4.90
C THR A 2 -22.50 27.39 -3.43
N THR A 3 -23.29 26.35 -3.14
CA THR A 3 -23.43 25.81 -1.79
C THR A 3 -22.06 25.30 -1.32
N PRO A 4 -21.60 25.67 -0.10
CA PRO A 4 -20.37 25.11 0.44
C PRO A 4 -20.54 23.60 0.59
N THR A 5 -19.64 22.83 -0.01
CA THR A 5 -19.55 21.38 0.17
C THR A 5 -19.50 21.09 1.66
N ARG A 6 -20.40 20.24 2.16
CA ARG A 6 -20.40 19.83 3.56
C ARG A 6 -18.99 19.28 3.87
N PRO A 7 -18.40 19.50 5.07
CA PRO A 7 -17.12 18.87 5.41
C PRO A 7 -17.18 17.35 5.25
N ASP A 8 -18.37 16.79 5.49
CA ASP A 8 -18.76 15.41 5.21
C ASP A 8 -18.83 15.04 3.72
N ASP A 9 -18.48 15.90 2.78
CA ASP A 9 -18.33 15.59 1.35
C ASP A 9 -16.91 15.89 0.84
N ALA A 10 -15.99 16.24 1.76
CA ALA A 10 -14.59 16.40 1.42
C ALA A 10 -13.96 15.03 1.07
N HIS A 11 -13.24 14.98 -0.05
CA HIS A 11 -12.48 13.80 -0.52
C HIS A 11 -13.33 12.57 -0.92
N PRO A 12 -14.28 12.72 -1.88
CA PRO A 12 -15.19 11.64 -2.27
C PRO A 12 -14.47 10.35 -2.72
N TYR A 13 -13.33 10.47 -3.40
CA TYR A 13 -12.54 9.31 -3.82
C TYR A 13 -11.89 8.53 -2.67
N LEU A 14 -11.47 9.20 -1.59
CA LEU A 14 -10.94 8.50 -0.41
C LEU A 14 -12.04 7.75 0.34
N ARG A 15 -13.26 8.31 0.37
CA ARG A 15 -14.43 7.63 0.90
C ARG A 15 -14.78 6.41 0.06
N ALA A 16 -14.82 6.54 -1.26
CA ALA A 16 -15.11 5.43 -2.16
C ALA A 16 -14.09 4.29 -1.99
N ALA A 17 -12.79 4.61 -1.95
CA ALA A 17 -11.73 3.64 -1.69
C ALA A 17 -11.93 2.93 -0.33
N SER A 18 -12.21 3.70 0.73
CA SER A 18 -12.46 3.15 2.08
C SER A 18 -13.70 2.25 2.11
N ALA A 19 -14.76 2.61 1.38
CA ALA A 19 -15.97 1.80 1.27
C ALA A 19 -15.70 0.48 0.55
N GLY A 20 -14.93 0.51 -0.54
CA GLY A 20 -14.48 -0.68 -1.28
C GLY A 20 -13.66 -1.62 -0.40
N VAL A 21 -12.66 -1.09 0.32
CA VAL A 21 -11.86 -1.88 1.27
C VAL A 21 -12.74 -2.51 2.35
N ARG A 22 -13.65 -1.75 2.97
CA ARG A 22 -14.58 -2.30 3.99
C ARG A 22 -15.49 -3.39 3.42
N HIS A 23 -15.98 -3.22 2.20
CA HIS A 23 -16.80 -4.22 1.53
C HIS A 23 -16.00 -5.52 1.31
N HIS A 24 -14.78 -5.41 0.78
CA HIS A 24 -13.90 -6.55 0.57
C HIS A 24 -13.52 -7.25 1.89
N THR A 25 -13.17 -6.50 2.94
CA THR A 25 -12.91 -7.06 4.27
C THR A 25 -14.09 -7.87 4.81
N ARG A 26 -15.34 -7.39 4.60
CA ARG A 26 -16.54 -8.16 4.99
C ARG A 26 -16.75 -9.40 4.15
N ALA A 27 -16.42 -9.36 2.85
CA ALA A 27 -16.51 -10.52 1.98
C ALA A 27 -15.52 -11.64 2.38
N LEU A 28 -14.45 -11.31 3.09
CA LEU A 28 -13.49 -12.28 3.65
C LEU A 28 -13.94 -12.89 4.99
N ALA A 29 -15.01 -12.38 5.61
CA ALA A 29 -15.49 -12.90 6.88
C ALA A 29 -16.01 -14.34 6.70
N PRO A 30 -15.61 -15.31 7.55
CA PRO A 30 -16.12 -16.67 7.50
C PRO A 30 -17.64 -16.70 7.58
N SER A 31 -18.27 -17.53 6.76
CA SER A 31 -19.70 -17.84 6.82
C SER A 31 -19.90 -19.33 6.55
N ASP A 32 -21.02 -19.90 7.00
CA ASP A 32 -21.35 -21.30 6.75
C ASP A 32 -21.36 -21.65 5.25
N ALA A 33 -21.65 -20.67 4.40
CA ALA A 33 -21.62 -20.81 2.95
C ALA A 33 -20.26 -20.50 2.30
N ASN A 34 -19.29 -19.95 3.03
CA ASN A 34 -18.00 -19.53 2.49
C ASN A 34 -16.89 -19.68 3.54
N PRO A 35 -16.20 -20.84 3.58
CA PRO A 35 -15.08 -21.03 4.50
C PRO A 35 -13.95 -20.04 4.19
N PRO A 36 -13.13 -19.66 5.21
CA PRO A 36 -12.05 -18.71 5.02
C PRO A 36 -11.04 -19.24 3.99
N ARG A 37 -10.89 -18.50 2.89
CA ARG A 37 -9.90 -18.81 1.85
C ARG A 37 -8.57 -18.14 2.18
N PRO A 38 -7.42 -18.84 2.09
CA PRO A 38 -6.12 -18.21 2.20
C PRO A 38 -5.94 -17.14 1.12
N ALA A 39 -5.17 -16.10 1.41
CA ALA A 39 -4.81 -15.11 0.40
C ALA A 39 -3.99 -15.75 -0.72
N ASP A 40 -4.26 -15.34 -1.96
CA ASP A 40 -3.46 -15.72 -3.13
C ASP A 40 -2.61 -14.54 -3.62
N ARG A 41 -1.75 -14.80 -4.60
CA ARG A 41 -0.84 -13.80 -5.16
C ARG A 41 -1.57 -12.61 -5.79
N VAL A 42 -2.72 -12.85 -6.42
CA VAL A 42 -3.54 -11.79 -7.03
C VAL A 42 -4.09 -10.85 -5.95
N HIS A 43 -4.59 -11.42 -4.85
CA HIS A 43 -5.08 -10.66 -3.72
C HIS A 43 -3.97 -9.78 -3.10
N LEU A 44 -2.76 -10.32 -2.92
CA LEU A 44 -1.64 -9.55 -2.38
C LEU A 44 -1.12 -8.46 -3.34
N ASP A 45 -1.13 -8.66 -4.66
CA ASP A 45 -0.77 -7.60 -5.62
C ASP A 45 -1.78 -6.43 -5.59
N VAL A 46 -3.07 -6.72 -5.59
CA VAL A 46 -4.12 -5.68 -5.50
C VAL A 46 -4.04 -4.94 -4.16
N LEU A 47 -3.75 -5.64 -3.06
CA LEU A 47 -3.55 -4.99 -1.76
C LEU A 47 -2.30 -4.10 -1.78
N HIS A 48 -1.17 -4.61 -2.30
CA HIS A 48 0.06 -3.85 -2.44
C HIS A 48 -0.13 -2.59 -3.32
N ALA A 49 -0.96 -2.68 -4.36
CA ALA A 49 -1.36 -1.53 -5.17
C ALA A 49 -1.97 -0.40 -4.33
N HIS A 50 -2.94 -0.73 -3.49
CA HIS A 50 -3.62 0.22 -2.61
C HIS A 50 -2.65 0.81 -1.58
N LEU A 51 -1.83 -0.03 -0.95
CA LEU A 51 -0.85 0.43 0.03
C LEU A 51 0.16 1.40 -0.59
N THR A 52 0.62 1.13 -1.81
CA THR A 52 1.56 2.02 -2.51
C THR A 52 0.92 3.36 -2.89
N ALA A 53 -0.35 3.36 -3.30
CA ALA A 53 -1.09 4.59 -3.57
C ALA A 53 -1.29 5.43 -2.29
N LEU A 54 -1.63 4.78 -1.17
CA LEU A 54 -1.75 5.44 0.14
C LEU A 54 -0.39 5.97 0.62
N HIS A 55 0.69 5.26 0.37
CA HIS A 55 2.05 5.71 0.66
C HIS A 55 2.39 7.01 -0.09
N GLN A 56 2.10 7.08 -1.40
CA GLN A 56 2.29 8.32 -2.17
C GLN A 56 1.38 9.47 -1.73
N LEU A 57 0.16 9.16 -1.25
CA LEU A 57 -0.73 10.16 -0.68
C LEU A 57 -0.16 10.74 0.62
N LEU A 58 0.30 9.89 1.53
CA LEU A 58 0.87 10.34 2.82
C LEU A 58 2.12 11.19 2.63
N ASP A 59 2.99 10.84 1.66
CA ASP A 59 4.17 11.63 1.31
C ASP A 59 3.78 13.08 0.96
N ARG A 60 2.83 13.23 0.03
CA ARG A 60 2.32 14.54 -0.40
C ARG A 60 1.64 15.31 0.74
N LEU A 61 0.86 14.62 1.58
CA LEU A 61 0.23 15.24 2.73
C LEU A 61 1.27 15.72 3.75
N ALA A 62 2.32 14.95 4.01
CA ALA A 62 3.39 15.34 4.91
C ALA A 62 4.12 16.60 4.40
N GLU A 63 4.46 16.64 3.11
CA GLU A 63 5.09 17.80 2.48
C GLU A 63 4.23 19.06 2.56
N ASN A 64 2.95 18.95 2.22
CA ASN A 64 2.04 20.10 2.18
C ASN A 64 1.62 20.58 3.58
N THR A 65 1.54 19.68 4.55
CA THR A 65 1.10 20.01 5.92
C THR A 65 2.23 20.64 6.74
N ARG A 66 3.49 20.24 6.51
CA ARG A 66 4.63 20.60 7.36
C ARG A 66 4.89 22.12 7.47
N PRO A 67 4.78 22.94 6.40
CA PRO A 67 5.05 24.38 6.50
C PRO A 67 4.12 25.11 7.48
N ALA A 68 2.81 24.82 7.43
CA ALA A 68 1.82 25.44 8.31
C ALA A 68 1.72 24.72 9.67
N HIS A 69 1.91 23.41 9.69
CA HIS A 69 1.74 22.57 10.89
C HIS A 69 2.91 21.58 11.04
N PRO A 70 4.08 22.03 11.53
CA PRO A 70 5.30 21.21 11.57
C PRO A 70 5.16 19.91 12.38
N ALA A 71 4.46 19.96 13.51
CA ALA A 71 4.24 18.77 14.34
C ALA A 71 3.37 17.73 13.61
N ALA A 72 2.29 18.15 12.97
CA ALA A 72 1.43 17.27 12.18
C ALA A 72 2.19 16.68 10.98
N GLY A 73 2.94 17.51 10.25
CA GLY A 73 3.78 17.07 9.13
C GLY A 73 4.81 16.00 9.53
N ARG A 74 5.45 16.13 10.71
CA ARG A 74 6.34 15.08 11.25
C ARG A 74 5.60 13.78 11.55
N ARG A 75 4.40 13.84 12.12
CA ARG A 75 3.60 12.64 12.39
C ARG A 75 3.15 11.94 11.11
N LEU A 76 2.82 12.71 10.06
CA LEU A 76 2.51 12.18 8.74
C LEU A 76 3.73 11.51 8.10
N ALA A 77 4.93 12.10 8.23
CA ALA A 77 6.18 11.47 7.79
C ALA A 77 6.46 10.15 8.54
N THR A 78 6.25 10.09 9.85
CA THR A 78 6.34 8.83 10.61
C THR A 78 5.33 7.79 10.12
N ALA A 79 4.09 8.21 9.83
CA ALA A 79 3.05 7.31 9.30
C ALA A 79 3.42 6.78 7.90
N HIS A 80 3.99 7.63 7.05
CA HIS A 80 4.52 7.26 5.73
C HIS A 80 5.59 6.17 5.82
N THR A 81 6.56 6.30 6.73
CA THR A 81 7.58 5.26 6.95
C THR A 81 6.98 3.94 7.45
N ARG A 82 6.04 3.98 8.39
CA ARG A 82 5.37 2.76 8.89
C ARG A 82 4.53 2.08 7.83
N LEU A 83 3.87 2.85 6.98
CA LEU A 83 3.09 2.30 5.86
C LEU A 83 4.01 1.61 4.84
N TRP A 84 5.20 2.17 4.59
CA TRP A 84 6.21 1.50 3.77
C TRP A 84 6.64 0.15 4.35
N GLN A 85 6.86 0.07 5.66
CA GLN A 85 7.19 -1.20 6.33
C GLN A 85 6.10 -2.25 6.11
N ALA A 86 4.83 -1.89 6.35
CA ALA A 86 3.70 -2.79 6.09
C ALA A 86 3.61 -3.20 4.61
N THR A 87 3.83 -2.27 3.68
CA THR A 87 3.86 -2.53 2.24
C THR A 87 4.98 -3.52 1.88
N SER A 88 6.13 -3.41 2.53
CA SER A 88 7.29 -4.28 2.31
C SER A 88 7.02 -5.70 2.80
N GLU A 89 6.39 -5.86 3.97
CA GLU A 89 5.98 -7.18 4.47
C GLU A 89 4.92 -7.85 3.57
N VAL A 90 3.97 -7.08 3.03
CA VAL A 90 2.99 -7.62 2.04
C VAL A 90 3.70 -8.09 0.76
N HIS A 91 4.70 -7.35 0.28
CA HIS A 91 5.51 -7.76 -0.87
C HIS A 91 6.33 -9.03 -0.57
N SER A 92 6.93 -9.13 0.63
CA SER A 92 7.61 -10.35 1.07
C SER A 92 6.65 -11.54 1.12
N ALA A 93 5.44 -11.37 1.68
CA ALA A 93 4.42 -12.40 1.73
C ALA A 93 3.99 -12.89 0.34
N PHE A 94 3.90 -12.00 -0.65
CA PHE A 94 3.62 -12.37 -2.04
C PHE A 94 4.64 -13.36 -2.61
N HIS A 95 5.92 -13.19 -2.26
CA HIS A 95 6.97 -14.11 -2.68
C HIS A 95 6.97 -15.47 -1.97
N LEU A 96 6.28 -15.58 -0.83
CA LEU A 96 6.12 -16.84 -0.10
C LEU A 96 4.92 -17.67 -0.56
N LEU A 97 4.01 -17.09 -1.37
CA LEU A 97 2.84 -17.81 -1.87
C LEU A 97 3.16 -18.60 -3.16
N PRO A 98 2.58 -19.80 -3.32
CA PRO A 98 2.79 -20.65 -4.48
C PRO A 98 2.37 -19.94 -5.76
N THR A 99 3.05 -20.26 -6.86
CA THR A 99 2.62 -19.80 -8.18
C THR A 99 1.59 -20.78 -8.73
N HIS A 100 0.54 -20.29 -9.38
CA HIS A 100 -0.39 -21.18 -10.11
C HIS A 100 0.34 -22.06 -11.16
N THR A 101 1.56 -21.67 -11.55
CA THR A 101 2.49 -22.41 -12.41
C THR A 101 3.23 -23.57 -11.73
N ASP A 102 3.02 -23.87 -10.43
CA ASP A 102 3.61 -25.07 -9.82
C ASP A 102 2.98 -26.38 -10.39
N ALA A 103 1.83 -26.28 -11.07
CA ALA A 103 1.25 -27.34 -11.92
C ALA A 103 1.76 -27.30 -13.38
N GLU A 104 2.51 -26.27 -13.77
CA GLU A 104 3.09 -26.04 -15.12
C GLU A 104 4.62 -25.96 -15.07
N ALA A 105 5.25 -26.50 -14.02
CA ALA A 105 6.71 -26.53 -13.87
C ALA A 105 7.43 -27.34 -14.99
N GLU A 106 6.68 -28.01 -15.87
CA GLU A 106 7.20 -28.63 -17.10
C GLU A 106 7.30 -27.67 -18.30
N SER A 107 6.74 -26.46 -18.24
CA SER A 107 6.86 -25.45 -19.31
C SER A 107 7.77 -24.28 -18.93
N SER A 108 8.92 -24.57 -18.33
CA SER A 108 9.99 -23.60 -17.99
C SER A 108 10.68 -23.02 -19.24
N ALA A 109 9.92 -22.39 -20.12
CA ALA A 109 10.42 -21.46 -21.12
C ALA A 109 9.53 -20.21 -21.07
N CYS A 110 10.11 -19.12 -20.57
CA CYS A 110 9.51 -17.80 -20.68
C CYS A 110 9.44 -17.46 -22.18
N HIS A 111 8.22 -17.44 -22.74
CA HIS A 111 7.94 -17.11 -24.14
C HIS A 111 7.30 -15.72 -24.23
N PRO A 112 8.06 -14.63 -24.08
CA PRO A 112 7.55 -13.26 -24.11
C PRO A 112 6.80 -12.90 -25.41
N GLU A 113 7.06 -13.63 -26.49
CA GLU A 113 6.41 -13.54 -27.79
C GLU A 113 4.99 -14.13 -27.86
N ARG A 114 4.53 -14.87 -26.83
CA ARG A 114 3.23 -15.58 -26.83
C ARG A 114 2.10 -14.88 -26.08
N LEU A 115 2.34 -13.70 -25.50
CA LEU A 115 1.28 -12.91 -24.87
C LEU A 115 0.90 -11.72 -25.75
N PRO A 116 -0.39 -11.57 -26.13
CA PRO A 116 -0.87 -10.37 -26.82
C PRO A 116 -0.61 -9.10 -26.00
N GLU A 117 -0.58 -9.21 -24.66
CA GLU A 117 -0.31 -8.11 -23.73
C GLU A 117 1.15 -8.01 -23.22
N GLY A 118 2.09 -8.82 -23.74
CA GLY A 118 3.44 -8.98 -23.19
C GLY A 118 3.47 -9.84 -21.92
N PRO A 119 4.66 -10.24 -21.40
CA PRO A 119 4.75 -11.05 -20.18
C PRO A 119 3.95 -10.37 -19.06
N PRO A 120 3.21 -11.09 -18.20
CA PRO A 120 2.54 -10.49 -17.05
C PRO A 120 3.64 -9.92 -16.14
N VAL A 121 4.01 -8.68 -16.42
CA VAL A 121 5.08 -7.99 -15.75
C VAL A 121 4.68 -7.95 -14.28
N LEU A 122 5.60 -8.36 -13.42
CA LEU A 122 5.55 -8.33 -11.96
C LEU A 122 5.25 -6.91 -11.46
N THR A 123 4.02 -6.42 -11.63
CA THR A 123 3.68 -5.02 -11.34
C THR A 123 3.89 -4.71 -9.87
N ILE A 124 3.74 -5.72 -9.00
CA ILE A 124 4.07 -5.63 -7.57
C ILE A 124 5.55 -5.28 -7.33
N CYS A 125 6.48 -5.99 -7.97
CA CYS A 125 7.92 -5.79 -7.77
C CYS A 125 8.37 -4.43 -8.30
N GLN A 126 7.91 -4.03 -9.48
CA GLN A 126 8.24 -2.72 -10.06
C GLN A 126 7.67 -1.58 -9.20
N ARG A 127 6.42 -1.70 -8.79
CA ARG A 127 5.76 -0.75 -7.88
C ARG A 127 6.49 -0.65 -6.55
N HIS A 128 6.95 -1.78 -6.01
CA HIS A 128 7.73 -1.85 -4.78
C HIS A 128 9.06 -1.10 -4.92
N LEU A 129 9.82 -1.35 -5.99
CA LEU A 129 11.09 -0.67 -6.26
C LEU A 129 10.90 0.85 -6.40
N ALA A 130 9.87 1.29 -7.12
CA ALA A 130 9.56 2.70 -7.30
C ALA A 130 9.25 3.40 -5.97
N ALA A 131 8.42 2.78 -5.13
CA ALA A 131 8.09 3.32 -3.81
C ALA A 131 9.27 3.30 -2.83
N GLY A 132 10.09 2.24 -2.88
CA GLY A 132 11.31 2.15 -2.07
C GLY A 132 12.33 3.24 -2.38
N HIS A 133 12.34 3.76 -3.62
CA HIS A 133 13.20 4.90 -3.97
C HIS A 133 12.82 6.19 -3.24
N VAL A 134 11.51 6.43 -3.06
CA VAL A 134 11.01 7.60 -2.32
C VAL A 134 11.46 7.55 -0.86
N ILE A 135 11.33 6.37 -0.23
CA ILE A 135 11.72 6.15 1.16
C ILE A 135 13.21 6.36 1.37
N ARG A 136 14.06 5.78 0.51
CA ARG A 136 15.52 5.93 0.61
C ARG A 136 15.99 7.38 0.53
N ARG A 137 15.29 8.24 -0.22
CA ARG A 137 15.65 9.66 -0.34
C ARG A 137 15.18 10.50 0.85
N LYS A 138 14.07 10.15 1.48
CA LYS A 138 13.35 11.03 2.41
C LYS A 138 13.38 10.59 3.86
N THR A 139 13.72 9.32 4.13
CA THR A 139 13.69 8.76 5.47
C THR A 139 15.09 8.47 5.97
N THR A 140 15.26 8.69 7.27
CA THR A 140 16.46 8.40 8.03
C THR A 140 16.10 7.50 9.21
N PRO A 141 17.06 6.74 9.78
CA PRO A 141 16.80 5.94 10.97
C PRO A 141 16.22 6.72 12.16
N THR A 142 16.46 8.03 12.21
CA THR A 142 15.95 8.93 13.25
C THR A 142 14.42 9.10 13.18
N ASP A 143 13.80 8.95 12.01
CA ASP A 143 12.35 9.15 11.81
C ASP A 143 11.49 8.09 12.52
N LEU A 144 12.09 6.96 12.91
CA LEU A 144 11.46 5.89 13.68
C LEU A 144 11.68 5.99 15.20
N ARG A 145 12.60 6.87 15.65
CA ARG A 145 12.88 7.04 17.07
C ARG A 145 11.82 7.91 17.74
N PRO A 146 11.31 7.54 18.93
CA PRO A 146 10.45 8.43 19.69
C PRO A 146 11.19 9.73 19.97
N HIS A 147 10.65 10.85 19.51
CA HIS A 147 11.18 12.17 19.84
C HIS A 147 10.75 12.50 21.27
N THR A 148 11.57 12.11 22.24
CA THR A 148 11.40 12.53 23.63
C THR A 148 11.83 13.98 23.74
N THR A 149 10.86 14.90 23.80
CA THR A 149 11.08 16.29 24.21
C THR A 149 10.82 16.46 25.71
N ALA A 150 11.27 15.51 26.53
CA ALA A 150 11.24 15.67 27.97
C ALA A 150 12.56 16.32 28.39
N CYS A 151 12.51 17.60 28.76
CA CYS A 151 13.56 18.18 29.58
C CYS A 151 13.50 17.47 30.94
N VAL A 152 14.50 16.65 31.23
CA VAL A 152 14.72 16.17 32.59
C VAL A 152 15.07 17.41 33.42
N ARG A 153 14.25 17.67 34.44
CA ARG A 153 14.44 18.79 35.37
C ARG A 153 15.40 18.38 36.48
#